data_AF-A0A239EBV4-F1
#
_entry.id   AF-A0A239EBV4-F1
#
_cell.length_a   1.000
_cell.length_b   1.000
_cell.length_c   1.000
_cell.angle_alpha   90.00
_cell.angle_beta   90.00
_cell.angle_gamma   90.00
#
_symmetry.space_group_name_H-M   'P 1'
#
loop_
_entity.id
_entity.type
_entity.pdbx_description
1 polymer ?
#
loop_
_entity_poly.entity_id
_entity_poly.type
_entity_poly.pdbx_seq_one_letter_code
_entity_poly.pdbx_strand_id
1 'polypeptide(L)'
;MSASHQSPNTADRFEQEQHFELPDAVPPNNEGQTVAAWFAMLGIILGVAIATVGVCLSNLVMVVVGGVVVAAALVGGLFLRLAGHGQPRS
;
A
#
# COMPACT_ATOMS: atom_id res chain seq x y z
N MET A 1 -44.58 -14.39 -38.15
CA MET A 1 -44.88 -13.60 -36.93
C MET A 1 -43.57 -13.04 -36.41
N SER A 2 -43.18 -11.85 -36.87
CA SER A 2 -41.95 -11.18 -36.42
C SER A 2 -42.24 -10.41 -35.14
N ALA A 3 -41.61 -10.80 -34.04
CA ALA A 3 -41.66 -10.03 -32.80
C ALA A 3 -40.93 -8.69 -33.02
N SER A 4 -41.66 -7.59 -32.85
CA SER A 4 -41.10 -6.25 -32.87
C SER A 4 -40.09 -6.08 -31.73
N HIS A 5 -38.82 -5.96 -32.09
CA HIS A 5 -37.76 -5.58 -31.15
C HIS A 5 -37.98 -4.11 -30.76
N GLN A 6 -38.75 -3.87 -29.69
CA GLN A 6 -38.97 -2.54 -29.15
C GLN A 6 -37.65 -2.05 -28.54
N SER A 7 -37.03 -1.04 -29.14
CA SER A 7 -35.86 -0.38 -28.54
C SER A 7 -36.30 0.28 -27.22
N PRO A 8 -35.63 0.00 -26.09
CA PRO A 8 -36.00 0.58 -24.80
C PRO A 8 -35.90 2.11 -24.88
N ASN A 9 -36.93 2.77 -24.33
CA ASN A 9 -37.04 4.22 -24.27
C ASN A 9 -35.80 4.77 -23.55
N THR A 10 -35.20 5.84 -24.08
CA THR A 10 -34.02 6.47 -23.47
C THR A 10 -34.29 6.90 -22.03
N ALA A 11 -35.54 7.23 -21.68
CA ALA A 11 -35.95 7.51 -20.31
C ALA A 11 -35.65 6.36 -19.34
N ASP A 12 -35.89 5.11 -19.75
CA ASP A 12 -35.66 3.92 -18.92
C ASP A 12 -34.16 3.67 -18.69
N ARG A 13 -33.30 4.18 -19.59
CA ARG A 13 -31.84 4.04 -19.47
C ARG A 13 -31.24 4.94 -18.40
N PHE A 14 -31.85 6.09 -18.13
CA PHE A 14 -31.41 7.01 -17.06
C PHE A 14 -31.88 6.55 -15.67
N GLU A 15 -33.00 5.84 -15.59
CA GLU A 15 -33.45 5.19 -14.34
C GLU A 15 -32.60 3.93 -14.03
N GLN A 16 -32.13 3.23 -15.07
CA GLN A 16 -31.20 2.11 -14.95
C GLN A 16 -29.73 2.54 -14.77
N GLU A 17 -29.37 3.76 -15.18
CA GLU A 17 -28.09 4.38 -14.84
C GLU A 17 -28.08 4.77 -13.36
N GLN A 18 -27.78 3.78 -12.53
CA GLN A 18 -26.88 3.95 -11.40
C GLN A 18 -27.47 4.70 -10.20
N HIS A 19 -28.39 4.00 -9.52
CA HIS A 19 -28.36 3.91 -8.06
C HIS A 19 -27.01 3.30 -7.60
N PHE A 20 -25.92 4.00 -7.88
CA PHE A 20 -24.59 3.71 -7.39
C PHE A 20 -24.46 4.43 -6.06
N GLU A 21 -24.90 3.75 -4.99
CA GLU A 21 -24.53 4.17 -3.65
C GLU A 21 -23.02 4.02 -3.54
N LEU A 22 -22.33 5.15 -3.49
CA LEU A 22 -20.97 5.18 -2.99
C LEU A 22 -21.02 4.57 -1.57
N PRO A 23 -20.11 3.63 -1.23
CA PRO A 23 -19.94 3.24 0.15
C PRO A 23 -19.90 4.48 1.06
N ASP A 24 -20.63 4.44 2.16
CA ASP A 24 -20.76 5.57 3.10
C ASP A 24 -19.40 6.13 3.56
N ALA A 25 -18.34 5.30 3.49
CA ALA A 25 -16.97 5.65 3.81
C ALA A 25 -16.13 5.85 2.54
N VAL A 26 -15.61 7.07 2.38
CA VAL A 26 -14.51 7.34 1.46
C VAL A 26 -13.28 6.53 1.94
N PRO A 27 -12.65 5.71 1.09
CA PRO A 27 -11.41 5.04 1.46
C PRO A 27 -10.38 6.05 1.98
N PRO A 28 -9.62 5.74 3.05
CA PRO A 28 -8.57 6.63 3.52
C PRO A 28 -7.64 7.00 2.37
N ASN A 29 -7.33 8.30 2.19
CA ASN A 29 -6.42 8.74 1.14
C ASN A 29 -5.03 8.14 1.40
N ASN A 30 -4.72 7.04 0.71
CA ASN A 30 -3.68 6.11 1.10
C ASN A 30 -2.49 6.13 0.14
N GLU A 31 -1.87 7.30 -0.03
CA GLU A 31 -0.68 7.52 -0.86
C GLU A 31 0.63 6.93 -0.26
N GLY A 32 0.51 5.94 0.63
CA GLY A 32 1.67 5.38 1.34
C GLY A 32 2.31 6.33 2.36
N GLN A 33 1.73 7.50 2.63
CA GLN A 33 2.25 8.52 3.55
C GLN A 33 1.98 8.21 5.03
N THR A 34 2.37 7.02 5.51
CA THR A 34 2.31 6.71 6.95
C THR A 34 3.70 6.71 7.56
N VAL A 35 3.79 7.12 8.83
CA VAL A 35 5.06 7.12 9.56
C VAL A 35 5.66 5.71 9.62
N ALA A 36 4.82 4.69 9.83
CA ALA A 36 5.25 3.29 9.81
C ALA A 36 5.85 2.88 8.45
N ALA A 37 5.25 3.30 7.33
CA ALA A 37 5.73 2.98 5.98
C ALA A 37 7.04 3.70 5.67
N TRP A 38 7.15 5.01 5.95
CA TRP A 38 8.37 5.78 5.72
C TRP A 38 9.53 5.29 6.60
N PHE A 39 9.25 4.95 7.86
CA PHE A 39 10.26 4.36 8.74
C PHE A 39 10.81 3.05 8.18
N ALA A 40 9.93 2.12 7.80
CA ALA A 40 10.34 0.85 7.22
C ALA A 40 11.12 1.06 5.91
N MET A 41 10.63 1.94 5.03
CA MET A 41 11.28 2.22 3.74
C MET A 41 12.70 2.77 3.92
N LEU A 42 12.87 3.83 4.72
CA LEU A 42 14.18 4.43 4.96
C LEU A 42 15.14 3.46 5.66
N GLY A 43 14.65 2.70 6.63
CA GLY A 43 15.47 1.71 7.34
C GLY A 43 15.92 0.57 6.43
N ILE A 44 15.05 0.07 5.55
CA ILE A 44 15.40 -0.97 4.56
C ILE A 44 16.43 -0.41 3.57
N ILE A 45 16.21 0.79 3.03
CA ILE A 45 17.16 1.44 2.11
C ILE A 45 18.55 1.55 2.76
N LEU A 46 18.60 2.01 4.01
CA LEU A 46 19.86 2.13 4.75
C LEU A 46 20.55 0.77 4.95
N GLY A 47 19.80 -0.24 5.40
CA GLY A 47 20.34 -1.57 5.62
C GLY A 47 20.86 -2.23 4.34
N VAL A 48 20.12 -2.09 3.23
CA VAL A 48 20.54 -2.59 1.91
C VAL A 48 21.76 -1.84 1.40
N ALA A 49 21.83 -0.52 1.59
CA ALA A 49 23.01 0.27 1.22
C ALA A 49 24.27 -0.21 1.97
N ILE A 50 24.17 -0.42 3.29
CA ILE A 50 25.26 -0.96 4.11
C ILE A 50 25.67 -2.36 3.63
N ALA A 51 24.70 -3.25 3.41
CA ALA A 51 24.97 -4.61 2.95
C ALA A 51 25.65 -4.60 1.57
N THR A 52 25.22 -3.73 0.66
CA THR A 52 25.78 -3.59 -0.69
C THR A 52 27.26 -3.18 -0.62
N VAL A 53 27.59 -2.19 0.22
CA VAL A 53 29.00 -1.81 0.47
C VAL A 53 29.79 -2.99 1.03
N GLY A 54 29.20 -3.74 1.97
CA GLY A 54 29.80 -4.97 2.50
C GLY A 54 30.13 -6.01 1.42
N VAL A 55 29.23 -6.23 0.46
CA VAL A 55 29.46 -7.13 -0.67
C VAL A 55 30.60 -6.61 -1.55
N CYS A 56 30.60 -5.33 -1.91
CA CYS A 56 31.66 -4.72 -2.73
C CYS A 56 33.05 -4.84 -2.11
N LEU A 57 33.13 -4.83 -0.77
CA LEU A 57 34.38 -4.95 -0.02
C LEU A 57 34.70 -6.39 0.40
N SER A 58 33.90 -7.39 0.01
CA SER A 58 34.01 -8.78 0.51
C SER A 58 34.01 -8.87 2.05
N ASN A 59 33.29 -7.98 2.71
CA ASN A 59 33.22 -7.89 4.17
C ASN A 59 31.91 -8.47 4.70
N LEU A 60 31.96 -9.73 5.15
CA LEU A 60 30.79 -10.45 5.67
C LEU A 60 30.17 -9.76 6.90
N VAL A 61 30.97 -9.16 7.78
CA VAL A 61 30.46 -8.47 8.97
C VAL A 61 29.56 -7.32 8.57
N MET A 62 29.95 -6.55 7.56
CA MET A 62 29.18 -5.41 7.07
C MET A 62 27.89 -5.84 6.37
N VAL A 63 27.91 -6.98 5.67
CA VAL A 63 26.70 -7.62 5.11
C VAL A 63 25.72 -8.00 6.23
N VAL A 64 26.20 -8.63 7.29
CA VAL A 64 25.38 -9.01 8.45
C VAL A 64 24.81 -7.77 9.14
N VAL A 65 25.60 -6.72 9.34
CA VAL A 65 25.13 -5.45 9.92
C VAL A 65 23.99 -4.86 9.09
N GLY A 66 24.15 -4.81 7.76
CA GLY A 66 23.08 -4.35 6.87
C GLY A 66 21.81 -5.18 7.01
N GLY A 67 21.93 -6.51 7.10
CA GLY A 67 20.80 -7.42 7.34
C GLY A 67 20.10 -7.18 8.68
N VAL A 68 20.85 -6.93 9.75
CA VAL A 68 20.30 -6.59 11.08
C VAL A 68 19.53 -5.27 11.03
N VAL A 69 20.03 -4.27 10.30
CA VAL A 69 19.34 -2.98 10.11
C VAL A 69 18.01 -3.18 9.38
N VAL A 70 17.98 -4.00 8.32
CA VAL A 70 16.73 -4.36 7.62
C VAL A 70 15.74 -5.04 8.56
N ALA A 71 16.19 -6.02 9.34
CA ALA A 71 15.33 -6.72 10.30
C ALA A 71 14.74 -5.77 11.35
N ALA A 72 15.57 -4.87 11.90
CA ALA A 72 15.13 -3.85 12.84
C ALA A 72 14.12 -2.86 12.21
N ALA A 73 14.32 -2.46 10.96
CA ALA A 73 13.39 -1.59 10.25
C ALA A 73 12.01 -2.25 10.07
N LEU A 74 11.97 -3.54 9.74
CA LEU A 74 10.72 -4.30 9.60
C LEU A 74 10.00 -4.44 10.95
N VAL A 75 10.73 -4.81 12.00
CA VAL A 75 10.16 -4.95 13.35
C VAL A 75 9.66 -3.60 13.87
N GLY A 76 10.45 -2.53 13.71
CA GLY A 76 10.05 -1.19 14.12
C GLY A 76 8.87 -0.64 13.31
N GLY A 77 8.84 -0.88 12.00
CA GLY A 77 7.70 -0.51 11.15
C GLY A 77 6.42 -1.25 11.53
N LEU A 78 6.52 -2.53 11.86
CA LEU A 78 5.39 -3.31 12.38
C LEU A 78 4.93 -2.75 13.73
N PHE A 79 5.85 -2.45 14.64
CA PHE A 79 5.52 -1.85 15.94
C PHE A 79 4.81 -0.51 15.78
N LEU A 80 5.31 0.38 14.91
CA LEU A 80 4.68 1.67 14.60
C LEU A 80 3.27 1.47 14.03
N ARG A 81 3.08 0.51 13.14
CA ARG A 81 1.75 0.16 12.61
C ARG A 81 0.80 -0.29 13.72
N LEU A 82 1.28 -1.12 14.65
CA LEU A 82 0.49 -1.59 15.79
C LEU A 82 0.17 -0.47 16.79
N ALA A 83 1.07 0.51 16.93
CA ALA A 83 0.88 1.70 17.74
C ALA A 83 -0.04 2.76 17.09
N GLY A 84 -0.62 2.48 15.91
CA GLY A 84 -1.56 3.39 15.23
C GLY A 84 -0.90 4.38 14.26
N HIS A 85 0.42 4.30 14.06
CA HIS A 85 1.15 5.12 13.09
C HIS A 85 1.15 4.54 11.66
N GLY A 86 0.38 3.47 11.43
CA GLY A 86 0.09 2.92 10.11
C GLY A 86 -1.14 3.56 9.47
N GLN A 87 -1.71 2.91 8.45
CA GLN A 87 -2.96 3.41 7.87
C GLN A 87 -4.11 3.25 8.87
N PRO A 88 -4.97 4.27 9.02
CA PRO A 88 -6.22 4.15 9.74
C PRO A 88 -7.03 2.99 9.16
N ARG A 89 -7.59 2.15 10.03
CA ARG A 89 -8.61 1.18 9.64
C ARG A 89 -9.93 1.90 9.87
N SER A 90 -10.68 2.14 8.78
CA SER A 90 -11.90 2.96 8.68
C SER A 90 -11.67 4.47 8.73
#